data_AF-A0A3N5JBE1-F1
#
_entry.id   AF-A0A3N5JBE1-F1
#
_cell.length_a   1.000
_cell.length_b   1.000
_cell.length_c   1.000
_cell.angle_alpha   90.00
_cell.angle_beta   90.00
_cell.angle_gamma   90.00
#
_symmetry.space_group_name_H-M   'P 1'
#
loop_
_entity.id
_entity.type
_entity.pdbx_description
1 polymer ?
#
loop_
_entity_poly.entity_id
_entity_poly.type
_entity_poly.pdbx_seq_one_letter_code
_entity_poly.pdbx_strand_id
1 'polypeptide(L)'
;MLGHQQPDGSLSGDLTATAPLVWAQAEAGSANNGAVSFLRTAVNPDGGWGVCGVSTTWKTTLTLLALLRSGMPASDPLAATAVAWMERRQGILGDVRNTGETAVALLALLAAGHTPVPETDTTPANASQKARDFLRATVATDGIWGRDEALGSVGTTALALLALSAAQPLASEVTQAQTFLASTRAPGVGVAVLPVLFRSLRFPKISSPPDGFALPGPRARDCD
;
A
#
# COMPACT_ATOMS: atom_id res chain seq x y z
N MET A 1 0.35 -11.09 -18.17
CA MET A 1 -0.70 -10.31 -17.49
C MET A 1 -1.42 -9.34 -18.41
N LEU A 2 -0.72 -8.56 -19.25
CA LEU A 2 -1.36 -7.55 -20.11
C LEU A 2 -2.43 -8.09 -21.09
N GLY A 3 -2.34 -9.35 -21.52
CA GLY A 3 -3.32 -9.96 -22.42
C GLY A 3 -4.75 -10.14 -21.86
N HIS A 4 -4.96 -9.87 -20.57
CA HIS A 4 -6.28 -9.93 -19.91
C HIS A 4 -6.80 -8.55 -19.48
N GLN A 5 -6.17 -7.46 -19.93
CA GLN A 5 -6.61 -6.11 -19.60
C GLN A 5 -7.86 -5.75 -20.42
N GLN A 6 -8.88 -5.26 -19.73
CA GLN A 6 -10.14 -4.79 -20.33
C GLN A 6 -9.94 -3.41 -20.99
N PRO A 7 -10.88 -2.97 -21.86
CA PRO A 7 -10.79 -1.64 -22.50
C PRO A 7 -10.76 -0.45 -21.52
N ASP A 8 -11.33 -0.61 -20.32
CA ASP A 8 -11.26 0.38 -19.25
C ASP A 8 -9.90 0.39 -18.52
N GLY A 9 -8.99 -0.52 -18.87
CA GLY A 9 -7.68 -0.67 -18.26
C GLY A 9 -7.66 -1.58 -17.02
N SER A 10 -8.80 -2.06 -16.54
CA SER A 10 -8.86 -2.98 -15.41
C SER A 10 -8.42 -4.40 -15.80
N LEU A 11 -8.00 -5.19 -14.83
CA LEU A 11 -7.96 -6.65 -14.95
C LEU A 11 -9.32 -7.20 -14.51
N SER A 12 -10.17 -7.55 -15.48
CA SER A 12 -11.53 -8.09 -15.25
C SER A 12 -12.50 -7.18 -14.46
N GLY A 13 -12.20 -5.89 -14.31
CA GLY A 13 -12.94 -4.96 -13.44
C GLY A 13 -12.63 -5.11 -11.95
N ASP A 14 -11.59 -5.86 -11.58
CA ASP A 14 -11.27 -6.14 -10.19
C ASP A 14 -10.16 -5.22 -9.67
N LEU A 15 -10.46 -4.49 -8.59
CA LEU A 15 -9.51 -3.67 -7.85
C LEU A 15 -8.35 -4.51 -7.28
N THR A 16 -8.64 -5.72 -6.79
CA THR A 16 -7.65 -6.59 -6.15
C THR A 16 -6.63 -7.12 -7.15
N ALA A 17 -7.00 -7.33 -8.40
CA ALA A 17 -6.06 -7.64 -9.48
C ALA A 17 -5.39 -6.38 -10.06
N THR A 18 -6.14 -5.29 -10.24
CA THR A 18 -5.66 -4.10 -10.97
C THR A 18 -4.67 -3.27 -10.15
N ALA A 19 -4.89 -3.08 -8.85
CA ALA A 19 -4.01 -2.25 -8.02
C ALA A 19 -2.58 -2.83 -7.89
N PRO A 20 -2.37 -4.15 -7.61
CA PRO A 20 -1.04 -4.75 -7.66
C PRO A 20 -0.36 -4.63 -9.02
N LEU A 21 -1.10 -4.74 -10.12
CA LEU A 21 -0.54 -4.55 -11.46
C LEU A 21 -0.01 -3.12 -11.62
N VAL A 22 -0.80 -2.11 -11.27
CA VAL A 22 -0.41 -0.69 -11.35
C VAL A 22 0.82 -0.43 -10.49
N TRP A 23 0.81 -0.92 -9.24
CA TRP A 23 1.95 -0.77 -8.36
C TRP A 23 3.20 -1.44 -8.94
N ALA A 24 3.12 -2.70 -9.37
CA ALA A 24 4.25 -3.43 -9.94
C ALA A 24 4.81 -2.77 -11.20
N GLN A 25 3.94 -2.24 -12.07
CA GLN A 25 4.37 -1.49 -13.25
C GLN A 25 5.09 -0.20 -12.87
N ALA A 26 4.56 0.54 -11.89
CA ALA A 26 5.21 1.75 -11.39
C ALA A 26 6.61 1.45 -10.81
N GLU A 27 6.78 0.38 -10.03
CA GLU A 27 8.10 -0.04 -9.52
C GLU A 27 9.05 -0.47 -10.65
N ALA A 28 8.51 -0.99 -11.76
CA ALA A 28 9.27 -1.34 -12.95
C ALA A 28 9.58 -0.13 -13.86
N GLY A 29 9.16 1.09 -13.49
CA GLY A 29 9.32 2.28 -14.30
C GLY A 29 8.42 2.32 -15.55
N SER A 30 7.32 1.57 -15.53
CA SER A 30 6.32 1.51 -16.59
C SER A 30 5.02 2.17 -16.15
N ALA A 31 4.35 2.86 -17.06
CA ALA A 31 3.05 3.48 -16.80
C ALA A 31 1.92 2.67 -17.45
N ASN A 32 0.78 2.60 -16.76
CA ASN A 32 -0.45 2.00 -17.29
C ASN A 32 -1.61 2.96 -17.05
N ASN A 33 -1.69 3.99 -17.90
CA ASN A 33 -2.64 5.09 -17.76
C ASN A 33 -4.10 4.61 -17.75
N GLY A 34 -4.42 3.53 -18.48
CA GLY A 34 -5.74 2.92 -18.46
C GLY A 34 -6.10 2.37 -17.08
N ALA A 35 -5.23 1.52 -16.52
CA ALA A 35 -5.44 0.96 -15.18
C ALA A 35 -5.47 2.04 -14.09
N VAL A 36 -4.61 3.06 -14.19
CA VAL A 36 -4.62 4.23 -13.29
C VAL A 36 -5.95 4.98 -13.39
N SER A 37 -6.45 5.22 -14.61
CA SER A 37 -7.75 5.87 -14.84
C SER A 37 -8.88 5.06 -14.21
N PHE A 38 -8.90 3.74 -14.42
CA PHE A 38 -9.88 2.84 -13.79
C PHE A 38 -9.88 3.01 -12.26
N LEU A 39 -8.72 2.91 -11.62
CA LEU A 39 -8.59 3.04 -10.17
C LEU A 39 -9.11 4.39 -9.66
N ARG A 40 -8.80 5.50 -10.35
CA ARG A 40 -9.29 6.84 -9.97
C ARG A 40 -10.82 6.94 -10.05
N THR A 41 -11.44 6.31 -11.05
CA THR A 41 -12.89 6.35 -11.24
C THR A 41 -13.67 5.36 -10.36
N ALA A 42 -12.98 4.38 -9.76
CA ALA A 42 -13.57 3.34 -8.93
C ALA A 42 -13.68 3.71 -7.44
N VAL A 43 -13.39 4.96 -7.06
CA VAL A 43 -13.52 5.44 -5.69
C VAL A 43 -15.00 5.50 -5.28
N ASN A 44 -15.29 5.09 -4.04
CA ASN A 44 -16.61 5.18 -3.45
C ASN A 44 -16.89 6.60 -2.90
N PRO A 45 -18.17 6.97 -2.67
CA PRO A 45 -18.51 8.29 -2.10
C PRO A 45 -17.89 8.58 -0.73
N ASP A 46 -17.47 7.57 0.02
CA ASP A 46 -16.81 7.72 1.32
C ASP A 46 -15.30 8.02 1.22
N GLY A 47 -14.73 8.02 0.01
CA GLY A 47 -13.32 8.24 -0.28
C GLY A 47 -12.47 6.97 -0.30
N GLY A 48 -13.03 5.79 -0.03
CA GLY A 48 -12.34 4.51 -0.08
C GLY A 48 -12.58 3.73 -1.38
N TRP A 49 -12.02 2.52 -1.45
CA TRP A 49 -12.22 1.58 -2.56
C TRP A 49 -12.82 0.26 -2.08
N GLY A 50 -13.71 -0.30 -2.89
CA GLY A 50 -14.54 -1.41 -2.48
C GLY A 50 -15.37 -1.99 -3.61
N VAL A 51 -16.35 -2.81 -3.23
CA VAL A 51 -17.35 -3.36 -4.17
C VAL A 51 -18.71 -2.92 -3.67
N CYS A 52 -19.60 -2.56 -4.59
CA CYS A 52 -20.97 -2.13 -4.26
C CYS A 52 -21.03 -0.97 -3.26
N GLY A 53 -20.14 0.02 -3.42
CA GLY A 53 -20.10 1.19 -2.54
C GLY A 53 -19.50 0.92 -1.15
N VAL A 54 -19.17 -0.33 -0.81
CA VAL A 54 -18.64 -0.71 0.50
C VAL A 54 -17.12 -0.78 0.44
N SER A 55 -16.47 0.27 0.96
CA SER A 55 -15.01 0.36 1.04
C SER A 55 -14.41 -0.65 2.01
N THR A 56 -13.26 -1.21 1.64
CA THR A 56 -12.51 -2.19 2.47
C THR A 56 -11.09 -1.72 2.67
N THR A 57 -10.49 -2.08 3.80
CA THR A 57 -9.11 -1.72 4.15
C THR A 57 -8.13 -2.09 3.04
N TRP A 58 -8.10 -3.37 2.68
CA TRP A 58 -7.18 -3.91 1.69
C TRP A 58 -7.29 -3.17 0.34
N LYS A 59 -8.50 -2.99 -0.19
CA LYS A 59 -8.68 -2.32 -1.48
C LYS A 59 -8.34 -0.84 -1.40
N THR A 60 -8.70 -0.14 -0.32
CA THR A 60 -8.38 1.27 -0.15
C THR A 60 -6.88 1.52 -0.06
N THR A 61 -6.18 0.81 0.82
CA THR A 61 -4.75 1.04 1.07
C THR A 61 -3.91 0.65 -0.14
N LEU A 62 -4.22 -0.49 -0.77
CA LEU A 62 -3.53 -0.98 -1.96
C LEU A 62 -3.77 -0.08 -3.17
N THR A 63 -5.00 0.40 -3.38
CA THR A 63 -5.32 1.30 -4.49
C THR A 63 -4.68 2.67 -4.32
N LEU A 64 -4.75 3.24 -3.11
CA LEU A 64 -4.09 4.50 -2.79
C LEU A 64 -2.58 4.40 -3.02
N LEU A 65 -1.93 3.35 -2.50
CA LEU A 65 -0.51 3.11 -2.71
C LEU A 65 -0.18 3.00 -4.21
N ALA A 66 -0.92 2.19 -4.97
CA ALA A 66 -0.71 2.02 -6.40
C ALA A 66 -0.80 3.35 -7.17
N LEU A 67 -1.82 4.16 -6.87
CA LEU A 67 -2.00 5.47 -7.49
C LEU A 67 -0.83 6.42 -7.17
N LEU A 68 -0.44 6.54 -5.89
CA LEU A 68 0.69 7.38 -5.47
C LEU A 68 2.00 6.94 -6.12
N ARG A 69 2.28 5.63 -6.15
CA ARG A 69 3.48 5.08 -6.79
C ARG A 69 3.46 5.27 -8.31
N SER A 70 2.29 5.33 -8.93
CA SER A 70 2.12 5.64 -10.36
C SER A 70 2.28 7.14 -10.71
N GLY A 71 2.55 8.01 -9.73
CA GLY A 71 2.80 9.44 -9.95
C GLY A 71 1.65 10.36 -9.57
N MET A 72 0.56 9.86 -8.97
CA MET A 72 -0.45 10.73 -8.36
C MET A 72 0.20 11.58 -7.26
N PRO A 73 0.05 12.92 -7.25
CA PRO A 73 0.66 13.74 -6.22
C PRO A 73 -0.02 13.50 -4.87
N ALA A 74 0.75 13.56 -3.79
CA ALA A 74 0.21 13.44 -2.42
C ALA A 74 -0.83 14.53 -2.08
N SER A 75 -0.77 15.67 -2.76
CA SER A 75 -1.74 16.77 -2.63
C SER A 75 -3.02 16.58 -3.46
N ASP A 76 -3.17 15.47 -4.20
CA ASP A 76 -4.41 15.16 -4.93
C ASP A 76 -5.59 15.05 -3.95
N PRO A 77 -6.74 15.71 -4.20
CA PRO A 77 -7.92 15.58 -3.34
C PRO A 77 -8.36 14.12 -3.11
N LEU A 78 -8.13 13.24 -4.09
CA LEU A 78 -8.42 11.81 -3.97
C LEU A 78 -7.51 11.14 -2.92
N ALA A 79 -6.24 11.53 -2.84
CA ALA A 79 -5.34 11.05 -1.80
C ALA A 79 -5.81 11.51 -0.41
N ALA A 80 -6.17 12.79 -0.27
CA ALA A 80 -6.63 13.35 0.99
C ALA A 80 -7.91 12.67 1.51
N THR A 81 -8.90 12.42 0.62
CA THR A 81 -10.14 11.73 1.01
C THR A 81 -9.91 10.27 1.40
N ALA A 82 -9.01 9.57 0.71
CA ALA A 82 -8.61 8.21 1.04
C ALA A 82 -7.89 8.12 2.39
N VAL A 83 -6.96 9.04 2.68
CA VAL A 83 -6.29 9.12 3.98
C VAL A 83 -7.30 9.41 5.09
N ALA A 84 -8.21 10.37 4.88
CA ALA A 84 -9.25 10.67 5.85
C ALA A 84 -10.17 9.46 6.10
N TRP A 85 -10.47 8.65 5.07
CA TRP A 85 -11.20 7.39 5.22
C TRP A 85 -10.43 6.40 6.11
N MET A 86 -9.12 6.24 5.89
CA MET A 86 -8.26 5.37 6.69
C MET A 86 -8.17 5.82 8.15
N GLU A 87 -8.02 7.12 8.40
CA GLU A 87 -7.92 7.70 9.75
C GLU A 87 -9.20 7.53 10.58
N ARG A 88 -10.37 7.65 9.95
CA ARG A 88 -11.67 7.43 10.61
C ARG A 88 -11.85 5.98 11.05
N ARG A 89 -11.23 5.04 10.34
CA ARG A 89 -11.41 3.61 10.57
C ARG A 89 -10.36 3.11 11.54
N GLN A 90 -10.47 3.55 12.80
CA GLN A 90 -9.49 3.38 13.87
C GLN A 90 -9.04 1.92 14.11
N GLY A 91 -9.81 0.91 13.73
CA GLY A 91 -9.39 -0.50 13.77
C GLY A 91 -8.35 -0.89 12.69
N ILE A 92 -8.21 -0.15 11.59
CA ILE A 92 -7.31 -0.55 10.49
C ILE A 92 -5.82 -0.49 10.88
N LEU A 93 -5.49 0.36 11.84
CA LEU A 93 -4.12 0.71 12.21
C LEU A 93 -3.82 0.20 13.62
N GLY A 94 -4.09 -1.09 13.86
CA GLY A 94 -3.94 -1.66 15.20
C GLY A 94 -4.85 -2.84 15.53
N ASP A 95 -5.88 -3.14 14.73
CA ASP A 95 -6.79 -4.25 15.02
C ASP A 95 -6.20 -5.59 14.54
N VAL A 96 -6.47 -6.61 15.33
CA VAL A 96 -5.54 -7.68 15.73
C VAL A 96 -5.26 -8.75 14.65
N ARG A 97 -5.63 -8.53 13.37
CA ARG A 97 -5.81 -9.68 12.46
C ARG A 97 -5.32 -9.57 11.02
N ASN A 98 -4.69 -8.47 10.59
CA ASN A 98 -4.09 -8.48 9.26
C ASN A 98 -2.83 -7.60 9.16
N THR A 99 -1.69 -8.20 9.49
CA THR A 99 -0.38 -7.53 9.39
C THR A 99 -0.06 -7.08 7.97
N GLY A 100 -0.49 -7.82 6.95
CA GLY A 100 -0.27 -7.46 5.55
C GLY A 100 -1.01 -6.17 5.18
N GLU A 101 -2.28 -6.06 5.57
CA GLU A 101 -3.08 -4.84 5.38
C GLU A 101 -2.46 -3.64 6.10
N THR A 102 -2.03 -3.79 7.36
CA THR A 102 -1.40 -2.69 8.10
C THR A 102 -0.07 -2.28 7.48
N ALA A 103 0.72 -3.21 6.95
CA ALA A 103 1.96 -2.89 6.24
C ALA A 103 1.71 -2.07 4.96
N VAL A 104 0.72 -2.46 4.15
CA VAL A 104 0.32 -1.70 2.95
C VAL A 104 -0.28 -0.34 3.34
N ALA A 105 -1.07 -0.28 4.41
CA ALA A 105 -1.60 0.98 4.94
C ALA A 105 -0.50 1.95 5.33
N LEU A 106 0.52 1.48 6.04
CA LEU A 106 1.68 2.31 6.42
C LEU A 106 2.41 2.81 5.18
N LEU A 107 2.66 1.95 4.18
CA LEU A 107 3.29 2.37 2.91
C LEU A 107 2.47 3.44 2.19
N ALA A 108 1.13 3.28 2.13
CA ALA A 108 0.24 4.25 1.51
C ALA A 108 0.28 5.61 2.22
N LEU A 109 0.24 5.62 3.56
CA LEU A 109 0.33 6.84 4.38
C LEU A 109 1.67 7.56 4.17
N LEU A 110 2.78 6.81 4.20
CA LEU A 110 4.11 7.36 3.93
C LEU A 110 4.20 7.98 2.53
N ALA A 111 3.65 7.28 1.52
CA ALA A 111 3.60 7.80 0.15
C ALA A 111 2.71 9.04 0.00
N ALA A 112 1.69 9.18 0.84
CA ALA A 112 0.86 10.38 0.93
C ALA A 112 1.51 11.51 1.76
N GLY A 113 2.73 11.31 2.27
CA GLY A 113 3.45 12.30 3.07
C GLY A 113 3.10 12.30 4.57
N HIS A 114 2.31 11.34 5.05
CA HIS A 114 1.96 11.19 6.47
C HIS A 114 3.06 10.43 7.22
N THR A 115 4.12 11.12 7.61
CA THR A 115 5.22 10.53 8.40
C THR A 115 4.77 10.16 9.82
N PRO A 116 5.34 9.10 10.45
CA PRO A 116 4.96 8.70 11.80
C PRO A 116 5.31 9.81 12.80
N VAL A 117 4.30 10.25 13.57
CA VAL A 117 4.45 11.20 14.67
C VAL A 117 4.06 10.52 15.98
N PRO A 118 5.02 10.31 16.90
CA PRO A 118 4.74 9.69 18.21
C PRO A 118 3.67 10.44 19.00
N GLU A 119 2.92 9.71 19.81
CA GLU A 119 2.01 10.30 20.79
C GLU A 119 2.80 11.11 21.83
N THR A 120 2.22 12.23 22.24
CA THR A 120 2.68 13.07 23.34
C THR A 120 1.51 13.38 24.26
N ASP A 121 1.77 13.97 25.43
CA ASP A 121 0.72 14.37 26.38
C ASP A 121 -0.36 15.30 25.79
N THR A 122 -0.05 15.97 24.66
CA THR A 122 -0.94 16.97 24.03
C THR A 122 -1.32 16.63 22.60
N THR A 123 -0.77 15.56 22.01
CA THR A 123 -1.01 15.21 20.59
C THR A 123 -1.12 13.69 20.44
N PRO A 124 -2.29 13.17 20.02
CA PRO A 124 -2.44 11.74 19.80
C PRO A 124 -1.56 11.27 18.64
N ALA A 125 -1.10 10.02 18.70
CA ALA A 125 -0.40 9.39 17.59
C ALA A 125 -1.23 9.46 16.30
N ASN A 126 -0.59 9.86 15.21
CA ASN A 126 -1.23 9.85 13.89
C ASN A 126 -1.36 8.42 13.34
N ALA A 127 -2.07 8.28 12.23
CA ALA A 127 -2.35 6.97 11.62
C ALA A 127 -1.08 6.16 11.29
N SER A 128 -0.05 6.81 10.74
CA SER A 128 1.19 6.11 10.36
C SER A 128 2.01 5.70 11.57
N GLN A 129 1.99 6.47 12.66
CA GLN A 129 2.55 6.04 13.94
C GLN A 129 1.85 4.80 14.49
N LYS A 130 0.52 4.80 14.53
CA LYS A 130 -0.26 3.65 15.04
C LYS A 130 0.01 2.37 14.24
N ALA A 131 0.03 2.47 12.91
CA ALA A 131 0.38 1.34 12.05
C ALA A 131 1.80 0.83 12.30
N ARG A 132 2.76 1.75 12.45
CA ARG A 132 4.15 1.39 12.78
C ARG A 132 4.25 0.67 14.11
N ASP A 133 3.59 1.18 15.14
CA ASP A 133 3.64 0.61 16.48
C ASP A 133 2.97 -0.77 16.51
N PHE A 134 1.87 -0.95 15.79
CA PHE A 134 1.25 -2.27 15.59
C PHE A 134 2.19 -3.27 14.94
N LEU A 135 2.84 -2.90 13.82
CA LEU A 135 3.79 -3.80 13.16
C LEU A 135 4.93 -4.18 14.12
N ARG A 136 5.43 -3.24 14.93
CA ARG A 136 6.47 -3.56 15.93
C ARG A 136 5.95 -4.47 17.04
N ALA A 137 4.73 -4.23 17.52
CA ALA A 137 4.14 -5.03 18.59
C ALA A 137 3.78 -6.45 18.14
N THR A 138 3.58 -6.67 16.84
CA THR A 138 3.14 -7.96 16.27
C THR A 138 4.27 -8.79 15.66
N VAL A 139 5.51 -8.28 15.66
CA VAL A 139 6.65 -9.08 15.24
C VAL A 139 6.87 -10.19 16.26
N ALA A 140 6.93 -11.40 15.74
CA ALA A 140 7.25 -12.57 16.53
C ALA A 140 8.71 -12.56 17.01
N THR A 141 9.02 -13.37 18.03
CA THR A 141 10.39 -13.52 18.58
C THR A 141 11.41 -14.04 17.56
N ASP A 142 10.94 -14.67 16.48
CA ASP A 142 11.74 -15.17 15.36
C ASP A 142 11.84 -14.16 14.20
N GLY A 143 11.28 -12.95 14.35
CA GLY A 143 11.28 -11.91 13.33
C GLY A 143 10.20 -12.05 12.26
N ILE A 144 9.24 -12.95 12.44
CA ILE A 144 8.17 -13.23 11.47
C ILE A 144 6.93 -12.38 11.78
N TRP A 145 6.23 -11.96 10.73
CA TRP A 145 4.90 -11.37 10.85
C TRP A 145 3.81 -12.33 10.35
N GLY A 146 2.65 -12.33 11.02
CA GLY A 146 1.45 -13.08 10.60
C GLY A 146 1.25 -14.46 11.24
N ARG A 147 1.62 -14.66 12.52
CA ARG A 147 1.50 -15.98 13.20
C ARG A 147 0.06 -16.53 13.32
N ASP A 148 -0.96 -15.67 13.34
CA ASP A 148 -2.37 -16.08 13.49
C ASP A 148 -3.09 -16.30 12.16
N GLU A 149 -2.50 -15.88 11.05
CA GLU A 149 -2.88 -16.39 9.75
C GLU A 149 -2.21 -17.77 9.62
N ALA A 150 -2.90 -18.78 9.09
CA ALA A 150 -2.30 -20.09 8.77
C ALA A 150 -1.06 -20.00 7.83
N LEU A 151 -0.72 -18.78 7.41
CA LEU A 151 0.38 -18.36 6.58
C LEU A 151 1.03 -17.13 7.24
N GLY A 152 1.88 -17.32 8.25
CA GLY A 152 2.99 -16.40 8.55
C GLY A 152 3.89 -16.31 7.33
N SER A 153 3.43 -15.56 6.33
CA SER A 153 3.90 -15.71 4.97
C SER A 153 5.16 -14.89 4.77
N VAL A 154 6.07 -15.41 3.95
CA VAL A 154 7.23 -14.66 3.45
C VAL A 154 6.78 -13.31 2.89
N GLY A 155 5.60 -13.25 2.24
CA GLY A 155 5.01 -12.02 1.71
C GLY A 155 4.63 -11.00 2.79
N THR A 156 3.93 -11.43 3.83
CA THR A 156 3.52 -10.58 4.97
C THR A 156 4.76 -10.03 5.68
N THR A 157 5.75 -10.88 5.93
CA THR A 157 7.03 -10.49 6.54
C THR A 157 7.79 -9.50 5.65
N ALA A 158 7.84 -9.73 4.34
CA ALA A 158 8.48 -8.80 3.41
C ALA A 158 7.78 -7.45 3.35
N LEU A 159 6.44 -7.40 3.35
CA LEU A 159 5.67 -6.17 3.36
C LEU A 159 5.86 -5.38 4.66
N ALA A 160 5.79 -6.06 5.81
CA ALA A 160 6.00 -5.41 7.12
C ALA A 160 7.42 -4.83 7.22
N LEU A 161 8.43 -5.59 6.79
CA LEU A 161 9.82 -5.14 6.73
C LEU A 161 9.97 -3.92 5.82
N LEU A 162 9.36 -3.95 4.63
CA LEU A 162 9.37 -2.84 3.68
C LEU A 162 8.74 -1.57 4.29
N ALA A 163 7.58 -1.72 4.90
CA ALA A 163 6.84 -0.63 5.53
C ALA A 163 7.62 -0.01 6.70
N LEU A 164 8.15 -0.84 7.61
CA LEU A 164 8.95 -0.37 8.75
C LEU A 164 10.22 0.34 8.30
N SER A 165 10.92 -0.23 7.31
CA SER A 165 12.14 0.38 6.79
C SER A 165 11.89 1.73 6.11
N ALA A 166 10.74 1.90 5.45
CA ALA A 166 10.32 3.17 4.87
C ALA A 166 9.91 4.19 5.94
N ALA A 167 9.29 3.76 7.04
CA ALA A 167 8.81 4.64 8.10
C ALA A 167 9.95 5.22 8.96
N GLN A 168 11.01 4.44 9.19
CA GLN A 168 12.27 4.86 9.80
C GLN A 168 13.20 3.63 9.90
N PRO A 169 14.48 3.72 9.54
CA PRO A 169 15.42 2.62 9.75
C PRO A 169 15.69 2.43 11.25
N LEU A 170 15.30 1.30 11.83
CA LEU A 170 15.75 0.82 13.14
C LEU A 170 16.34 -0.60 13.04
N ALA A 171 17.27 -0.91 13.96
CA ALA A 171 18.39 -1.81 13.72
C ALA A 171 18.15 -3.30 14.00
N SER A 172 17.30 -3.67 14.95
CA SER A 172 17.19 -5.07 15.42
C SER A 172 16.16 -5.89 14.65
N GLU A 173 14.93 -5.38 14.53
CA GLU A 173 13.79 -6.07 13.92
C GLU A 173 14.01 -6.26 12.41
N VAL A 174 14.61 -5.26 11.77
CA VAL A 174 15.02 -5.32 10.36
C VAL A 174 16.03 -6.45 10.14
N THR A 175 17.02 -6.57 11.03
CA THR A 175 18.07 -7.60 10.93
C THR A 175 17.50 -9.01 11.11
N GLN A 176 16.58 -9.21 12.06
CA GLN A 176 15.91 -10.50 12.28
C GLN A 176 15.05 -10.91 11.08
N ALA A 177 14.21 -9.99 10.59
CA ALA A 177 13.37 -10.23 9.42
C ALA A 177 14.20 -10.51 8.16
N GLN A 178 15.29 -9.78 7.94
CA GLN A 178 16.23 -10.05 6.85
C GLN A 178 16.87 -11.43 6.96
N THR A 179 17.22 -11.86 8.18
CA THR A 179 17.78 -13.19 8.45
C THR A 179 16.76 -14.28 8.11
N PHE A 180 15.51 -14.12 8.52
CA PHE A 180 14.42 -15.03 8.17
C PHE A 180 14.15 -15.08 6.65
N LEU A 181 14.09 -13.92 5.98
CA LEU A 181 13.91 -13.87 4.52
C LEU A 181 15.11 -14.44 3.75
N ALA A 182 16.30 -14.47 4.36
CA ALA A 182 17.46 -15.14 3.81
C ALA A 182 17.38 -16.67 3.98
N SER A 183 16.86 -17.17 5.10
CA SER A 183 16.76 -18.60 5.37
C SER A 183 15.64 -19.31 4.59
N THR A 184 14.59 -18.58 4.20
CA THR A 184 13.46 -19.11 3.41
C THR A 184 13.74 -19.24 1.91
N ARG A 185 14.95 -18.89 1.46
CA ARG A 185 15.31 -18.96 0.04
C ARG A 185 15.49 -20.40 -0.41
N ALA A 186 14.82 -20.77 -1.50
CA ALA A 186 15.16 -21.98 -2.23
C ALA A 186 16.58 -21.84 -2.82
N PRO A 187 17.40 -22.91 -2.80
CA PRO A 187 18.70 -22.90 -3.45
C PRO A 187 18.56 -22.51 -4.93
N GLY A 188 19.29 -21.48 -5.37
CA GLY A 188 19.32 -21.04 -6.78
C GLY A 188 18.47 -19.81 -7.14
N VAL A 189 17.70 -19.22 -6.20
CA VAL A 189 17.00 -17.95 -6.45
C VAL A 189 17.92 -16.77 -6.07
N GLY A 190 18.47 -16.08 -7.08
CA GLY A 190 19.39 -14.94 -6.90
C GLY A 190 18.75 -13.72 -6.22
N VAL A 191 19.54 -13.02 -5.40
CA VAL A 191 19.12 -11.97 -4.43
C VAL A 191 18.77 -10.61 -5.07
N ALA A 192 18.36 -10.55 -6.33
CA ALA A 192 18.30 -9.28 -7.05
C ALA A 192 17.16 -8.33 -6.61
N VAL A 193 16.17 -8.80 -5.84
CA VAL A 193 14.92 -8.04 -5.65
C VAL A 193 14.98 -7.02 -4.50
N LEU A 194 15.67 -7.33 -3.40
CA LEU A 194 15.69 -6.45 -2.21
C LEU A 194 16.43 -5.12 -2.45
N PRO A 195 17.65 -5.09 -3.01
CA PRO A 195 18.36 -3.81 -3.23
C PRO A 195 17.64 -2.86 -4.20
N VAL A 196 16.86 -3.40 -5.14
CA VAL A 196 16.09 -2.62 -6.12
C VAL A 196 14.89 -1.93 -5.46
N LEU A 197 14.15 -2.65 -4.61
CA LEU A 197 13.04 -2.08 -3.83
C LEU A 197 13.53 -0.92 -2.94
N PHE A 198 14.68 -1.06 -2.28
CA PHE A 198 15.24 0.01 -1.43
C PHE A 198 15.70 1.25 -2.21
N ARG A 199 16.15 1.10 -3.47
CA ARG A 199 16.59 2.23 -4.29
C ARG A 199 15.43 3.06 -4.84
N SER A 200 14.27 2.42 -5.08
CA SER A 200 13.04 3.04 -5.58
C SER A 200 12.13 3.64 -4.50
N LEU A 201 12.47 3.49 -3.22
CA LEU A 201 11.77 4.17 -2.11
C LEU A 201 12.21 5.63 -1.92
N ARG A 202 13.11 6.16 -2.77
CA ARG A 202 13.33 7.60 -2.83
C ARG A 202 12.08 8.26 -3.43
N PHE A 203 11.21 8.77 -2.56
CA PHE A 203 10.08 9.58 -2.99
C PHE A 203 10.60 10.71 -3.90
N PRO A 204 10.10 10.83 -5.14
CA PRO A 204 10.56 11.86 -6.04
C PRO A 204 10.31 13.24 -5.42
N LYS A 205 11.29 14.14 -5.55
CA LYS A 205 11.05 15.57 -5.29
C LYS A 205 9.91 16.01 -6.21
N ILE A 206 8.85 16.56 -5.63
CA ILE A 206 7.65 17.03 -6.32
C ILE A 206 8.10 17.96 -7.47
N SER A 207 7.88 17.52 -8.71
CA SER A 207 8.00 18.36 -9.90
C SER A 207 6.60 18.58 -10.45
N SER A 208 6.34 19.79 -10.96
CA SER A 208 5.01 20.29 -11.28
C SER A 208 4.25 19.40 -12.26
N PRO A 209 2.92 19.25 -12.10
CA PRO A 209 2.11 18.41 -12.97
C PRO A 209 1.94 19.02 -14.37
N PRO A 210 1.78 18.19 -15.42
CA PRO A 210 1.34 18.64 -16.74
C PRO A 210 -0.18 18.93 -16.75
N ASP A 211 -0.57 19.97 -17.49
CA ASP A 211 -1.96 20.42 -17.62
C ASP A 211 -2.83 19.48 -18.47
N GLY A 212 -4.06 19.27 -18.01
CA GLY A 212 -5.21 18.95 -18.87
C GLY A 212 -5.51 17.47 -19.10
N PHE A 213 -6.28 16.85 -18.19
CA PHE A 213 -6.98 15.59 -18.47
C PHE A 213 -8.42 15.68 -17.96
N ALA A 214 -9.40 15.64 -18.88
CA ALA A 214 -10.81 15.51 -18.57
C ALA A 214 -11.21 14.04 -18.60
N LEU A 215 -11.78 13.53 -17.52
CA LEU A 215 -12.18 12.12 -17.38
C LEU A 215 -13.66 11.92 -17.77
N PRO A 216 -14.01 10.88 -18.54
CA PRO A 216 -15.39 10.46 -18.73
C PRO A 216 -15.98 9.92 -17.43
N GLY A 217 -17.28 10.14 -17.21
CA GLY A 217 -17.98 9.75 -15.99
C GLY A 217 -18.02 8.22 -15.77
N PRO A 218 -17.92 7.74 -14.52
CA PRO A 218 -17.88 6.31 -14.21
C PRO A 218 -19.20 5.63 -14.55
N ARG A 219 -19.12 4.44 -15.16
CA ARG A 219 -20.24 3.47 -15.17
C ARG A 219 -20.08 2.60 -13.93
N ALA A 220 -20.95 2.80 -12.93
CA ALA A 220 -21.11 1.81 -11.88
C ALA A 220 -21.55 0.49 -12.53
N ARG A 221 -20.88 -0.62 -12.21
CA ARG A 221 -21.47 -1.94 -12.51
C ARG A 221 -22.58 -2.16 -11.51
N ASP A 222 -23.75 -2.50 -12.02
CA ASP A 222 -24.92 -2.86 -11.22
C ASP A 222 -24.55 -4.02 -10.29
N CYS A 223 -24.89 -3.84 -9.02
CA CYS A 223 -24.73 -4.84 -7.98
C CYS A 223 -25.99 -5.69 -7.94
N ASP A 224 -26.15 -6.54 -8.96
CA ASP A 224 -27.19 -7.57 -9.02
C ASP A 224 -26.59 -8.95 -8.73
#